data_AF-A0A383E838-F1
#
_entry.id   AF-A0A383E838-F1
#
_cell.length_a   1.000
_cell.length_b   1.000
_cell.length_c   1.000
_cell.angle_alpha   90.00
_cell.angle_beta   90.00
_cell.angle_gamma   90.00
#
_symmetry.space_group_name_H-M   'P 1'
#
loop_
_entity.id
_entity.type
_entity.pdbx_description
1 polymer ?
#
loop_
_entity_poly.entity_id
_entity_poly.type
_entity_poly.pdbx_seq_one_letter_code
_entity_poly.pdbx_strand_id
1 'polypeptide(L)'
;MRLGSNKPLVKALECMTISCPIPDDLLQILLDGLGWEILCEGPLDGVVEEVWGVKAGSAGKSFSVVRSPGANRGMIRVVSGPERHRTKS
;
A
#
# COMPACT_ATOMS: atom_id res chain seq x y z
N MET A 1 -5.02 32.71 26.52
CA MET A 1 -4.73 31.27 26.34
C MET A 1 -5.52 30.79 25.12
N ARG A 2 -4.88 30.65 23.95
CA ARG A 2 -5.57 30.15 22.75
C ARG A 2 -5.64 28.63 22.86
N LEU A 3 -6.85 28.08 22.95
CA LEU A 3 -7.09 26.68 22.64
C LEU A 3 -6.70 26.51 21.17
N GLY A 4 -5.48 26.05 20.91
CA GLY A 4 -5.07 25.62 19.58
C GLY A 4 -6.10 24.60 19.12
N SER A 5 -6.77 24.87 18.00
CA SER A 5 -7.75 23.93 17.48
C SER A 5 -7.02 22.62 17.20
N ASN A 6 -7.18 21.64 18.08
CA ASN A 6 -6.62 20.30 17.96
C ASN A 6 -7.37 19.51 16.86
N LYS A 7 -7.50 20.13 15.68
CA LYS A 7 -8.10 19.51 14.51
C LYS A 7 -6.99 18.73 13.79
N PRO A 8 -7.11 17.40 13.66
CA PRO A 8 -6.15 16.65 12.86
C PRO A 8 -6.14 17.20 11.43
N LEU A 9 -4.96 17.53 10.91
CA LEU A 9 -4.76 18.07 9.56
C LEU A 9 -4.73 16.97 8.49
N VAL A 10 -5.39 15.84 8.75
CA VAL A 10 -5.45 14.71 7.81
C VAL A 10 -6.49 15.03 6.73
N LYS A 11 -6.04 15.14 5.47
CA LYS A 11 -6.91 15.48 4.34
C LYS A 11 -7.52 14.26 3.66
N ALA A 12 -6.71 13.23 3.43
CA ALA A 12 -7.08 12.01 2.73
C ALA A 12 -6.08 10.89 3.02
N LEU A 13 -6.50 9.65 2.76
CA LEU A 13 -5.59 8.51 2.67
C LEU A 13 -4.84 8.60 1.35
N GLU A 14 -3.52 8.75 1.41
CA GLU A 14 -2.68 8.81 0.22
C GLU A 14 -2.58 7.42 -0.43
N CYS A 15 -2.04 6.46 0.31
CA CYS A 15 -1.74 5.12 -0.19
C CYS A 15 -1.89 4.08 0.93
N MET A 16 -2.53 2.96 0.62
CA MET A 16 -2.66 1.80 1.49
C MET A 16 -1.69 0.71 1.04
N THR A 17 -1.02 0.04 1.98
CA THR A 17 -0.19 -1.13 1.66
C THR A 17 -0.99 -2.41 1.86
N ILE A 18 -1.05 -3.26 0.83
CA ILE A 18 -1.58 -4.62 0.87
C ILE A 18 -0.42 -5.59 0.67
N SER A 19 -0.25 -6.50 1.63
CA SER A 19 0.64 -7.66 1.50
C SER A 19 -0.18 -8.89 1.10
N CYS A 20 0.22 -9.60 0.04
CA CYS A 20 -0.42 -10.85 -0.35
C CYS A 20 0.58 -11.91 -0.83
N PRO A 21 0.21 -13.21 -0.85
CA PRO A 21 1.12 -14.29 -1.21
C PRO A 21 1.59 -14.21 -2.66
N ILE A 22 0.70 -13.76 -3.56
CA ILE A 22 0.94 -13.65 -4.99
C ILE A 22 0.55 -12.22 -5.43
N PRO A 23 1.49 -11.25 -5.33
CA PRO A 23 1.26 -9.87 -5.76
C PRO A 23 0.74 -9.73 -7.19
N ASP A 24 1.25 -10.53 -8.11
CA ASP A 24 0.93 -10.46 -9.53
C ASP A 24 -0.56 -10.75 -9.79
N ASP A 25 -1.16 -11.70 -9.06
CA ASP A 25 -2.59 -12.01 -9.18
C ASP A 25 -3.46 -10.83 -8.74
N LEU A 26 -3.09 -10.17 -7.64
CA LEU A 26 -3.80 -8.97 -7.18
C LEU A 26 -3.62 -7.81 -8.17
N LEU A 27 -2.40 -7.61 -8.68
CA LEU A 27 -2.14 -6.61 -9.70
C LEU A 27 -2.97 -6.87 -10.95
N GLN A 28 -3.07 -8.12 -11.41
CA GLN A 28 -3.89 -8.48 -12.56
C GLN A 28 -5.37 -8.12 -12.34
N ILE A 29 -5.92 -8.42 -11.16
CA ILE A 29 -7.30 -8.04 -10.83
C ILE A 29 -7.48 -6.52 -10.87
N LEU A 30 -6.53 -5.75 -10.33
CA LEU A 30 -6.63 -4.29 -10.30
C LEU A 30 -6.48 -3.68 -11.70
N LEU A 31 -5.47 -4.11 -12.45
CA LEU A 31 -5.15 -3.56 -13.78
C LEU A 31 -6.17 -4.02 -14.82
N ASP A 32 -6.37 -5.32 -14.99
CA ASP A 32 -7.22 -5.87 -16.05
C ASP A 32 -8.69 -5.89 -15.64
N GLY A 33 -8.97 -6.23 -14.39
CA GLY A 33 -10.33 -6.37 -13.88
C GLY A 33 -11.00 -5.04 -13.55
N LEU A 34 -10.25 -4.08 -12.99
CA LEU A 34 -10.79 -2.78 -12.57
C LEU A 34 -10.31 -1.60 -13.41
N GLY A 35 -9.42 -1.82 -14.39
CA GLY A 35 -8.90 -0.77 -15.25
C GLY A 35 -8.01 0.23 -14.50
N TRP A 36 -7.33 -0.21 -13.43
CA TRP A 36 -6.37 0.63 -12.71
C TRP A 36 -5.08 0.77 -13.52
N GLU A 37 -4.26 1.75 -13.16
CA GLU A 37 -2.97 2.02 -13.79
C GLU A 37 -1.84 1.94 -12.77
N ILE A 38 -0.66 1.50 -13.23
CA ILE A 38 0.57 1.55 -12.44
C ILE A 38 0.98 3.02 -12.33
N LEU A 39 1.13 3.50 -11.09
CA LEU A 39 1.67 4.81 -10.79
C LEU A 39 3.20 4.77 -10.65
N CYS A 40 3.71 3.79 -9.89
CA CYS A 40 5.13 3.55 -9.76
C CYS A 40 5.43 2.12 -9.34
N GLU A 41 6.64 1.69 -9.62
CA GLU A 41 7.18 0.40 -9.23
C GLU A 41 8.65 0.57 -8.87
N GLY A 42 9.20 -0.34 -8.08
CA GLY A 42 10.60 -0.25 -7.71
C GLY A 42 11.08 -1.37 -6.79
N PRO A 43 12.40 -1.43 -6.56
CA PRO A 43 12.96 -2.34 -5.59
C PRO A 43 12.51 -1.97 -4.17
N LEU A 44 12.43 -2.98 -3.31
CA LEU A 44 12.24 -2.82 -1.87
C LEU A 44 13.54 -3.04 -1.12
N ASP A 45 13.78 -2.17 -0.14
CA ASP A 45 14.79 -2.37 0.88
C ASP A 45 14.18 -2.14 2.27
N GLY A 46 14.97 -2.46 3.32
CA GLY A 46 14.51 -2.35 4.71
C GLY A 46 14.16 -0.92 5.14
N VAL A 47 14.76 0.09 4.52
CA VAL A 47 14.48 1.50 4.85
C VAL A 47 13.11 1.88 4.31
N VAL A 48 12.82 1.49 3.07
CA VAL A 48 11.53 1.72 2.42
C VAL A 48 10.40 1.00 3.18
N GLU A 49 10.61 -0.26 3.58
CA GLU A 49 9.63 -1.01 4.38
C GLU A 49 9.31 -0.31 5.70
N GLU A 50 10.33 0.15 6.42
CA GLU A 50 10.17 0.80 7.72
C GLU A 50 9.39 2.12 7.62
N VAL A 51 9.65 2.94 6.59
CA VAL A 51 8.89 4.17 6.31
C VAL A 51 7.39 3.88 6.10
N TRP A 52 7.06 2.68 5.63
CA TRP A 52 5.68 2.27 5.39
C TRP A 52 5.04 1.54 6.58
N GLY A 53 5.75 1.40 7.70
CA GLY A 53 5.30 0.61 8.85
C GLY A 53 5.29 -0.89 8.57
N VAL A 54 6.05 -1.35 7.58
CA VAL A 54 6.27 -2.77 7.28
C VAL A 54 7.56 -3.22 7.96
N LYS A 55 7.58 -4.45 8.49
CA LYS A 55 8.78 -5.00 9.12
C LYS A 55 9.89 -5.11 8.06
N ALA A 56 11.07 -4.57 8.34
CA ALA A 56 12.21 -4.68 7.43
C ALA A 56 12.54 -6.16 7.10
N GLY A 57 12.78 -6.42 5.82
CA GLY A 57 13.06 -7.72 5.23
C GLY A 57 11.85 -8.65 5.11
N SER A 58 10.61 -8.16 5.16
CA SER A 58 9.41 -9.01 5.20
C SER A 58 8.51 -8.94 3.97
N ALA A 59 8.70 -7.95 3.10
CA ALA A 59 7.77 -7.58 2.04
C ALA A 59 8.19 -8.04 0.62
N GLY A 60 9.23 -8.87 0.52
CA GLY A 60 9.77 -9.34 -0.76
C GLY A 60 10.87 -8.43 -1.31
N LYS A 61 10.97 -8.33 -2.64
CA LYS A 61 12.07 -7.61 -3.33
C LYS A 61 11.64 -6.36 -4.09
N SER A 62 10.35 -6.20 -4.32
CA SER A 62 9.80 -5.11 -5.13
C SER A 62 8.38 -4.76 -4.69
N PHE A 63 7.95 -3.56 -5.07
CA PHE A 63 6.60 -3.09 -4.84
C PHE A 63 6.01 -2.51 -6.13
N SER A 64 4.68 -2.46 -6.18
CA SER A 64 3.93 -1.75 -7.21
C SER A 64 2.88 -0.88 -6.55
N VAL A 65 2.81 0.39 -6.92
CA VAL A 65 1.72 1.30 -6.55
C VAL A 65 0.81 1.45 -7.74
N VAL A 66 -0.47 1.15 -7.55
CA VAL A 66 -1.52 1.28 -8.55
C VAL A 66 -2.60 2.25 -8.07
N ARG A 67 -3.31 2.83 -9.04
CA ARG A 67 -4.40 3.79 -8.79
C ARG A 67 -5.53 3.63 -9.79
N SER A 68 -6.73 4.06 -9.41
CA SER A 68 -7.76 4.29 -10.41
C SER A 68 -7.34 5.43 -11.36
N PRO A 69 -7.83 5.44 -12.62
CA PRO A 69 -7.37 6.39 -13.63
C PRO A 69 -7.42 7.85 -13.16
N GLY A 70 -6.27 8.53 -13.19
CA GLY A 70 -6.15 9.95 -12.83
C GLY A 70 -6.28 10.26 -11.33
N ALA A 71 -6.37 9.26 -10.46
CA ALA A 71 -6.44 9.49 -9.02
C ALA A 71 -5.10 10.01 -8.45
N ASN A 72 -5.19 10.78 -7.37
CA ASN A 72 -4.04 11.29 -6.62
C ASN A 72 -4.10 10.96 -5.12
N ARG A 73 -4.98 10.01 -4.74
CA ARG A 73 -5.22 9.54 -3.37
C ARG A 73 -5.93 8.19 -3.42
N GLY A 74 -5.94 7.47 -2.31
CA GLY A 74 -6.55 6.13 -2.23
C GLY A 74 -5.81 5.09 -3.06
N MET A 75 -4.51 5.28 -3.26
CA MET A 75 -3.67 4.36 -4.03
C MET A 75 -3.48 3.04 -3.27
N ILE A 76 -3.17 1.98 -4.00
CA ILE A 76 -2.81 0.69 -3.42
C ILE A 76 -1.37 0.40 -3.74
N ARG A 77 -0.57 0.17 -2.70
CA ARG A 77 0.76 -0.39 -2.78
C ARG A 77 0.68 -1.88 -2.52
N VAL A 78 1.11 -2.68 -3.48
CA VAL A 78 1.16 -4.14 -3.38
C VAL A 78 2.58 -4.57 -3.08
N VAL A 79 2.72 -5.44 -2.09
CA VAL A 79 3.99 -6.08 -1.69
C VAL A 79 3.75 -7.58 -1.43
N SER A 80 4.81 -8.37 -1.44
CA SER A 80 4.69 -9.79 -1.05
C SER A 80 4.43 -9.92 0.44
N GLY A 81 3.70 -10.95 0.84
CA GLY A 81 3.58 -11.34 2.25
C GLY A 81 2.72 -12.58 2.43
N PRO A 82 2.77 -13.24 3.60
CA PRO A 82 1.97 -14.43 3.85
C PRO A 82 0.48 -14.10 3.94
N GLU A 83 -0.36 -15.08 3.61
CA GLU A 83 -1.80 -15.00 3.83
C GLU A 83 -2.06 -14.88 5.34
N ARG A 84 -2.86 -13.90 5.75
CA ARG A 84 -3.17 -13.71 7.17
C ARG A 84 -4.40 -14.53 7.52
N HIS A 85 -4.18 -15.74 8.01
CA HIS A 85 -5.24 -16.49 8.67
C HIS A 85 -5.51 -15.90 10.06
N ARG A 86 -6.66 -15.25 10.24
CA ARG A 86 -7.13 -14.85 11.57
C ARG A 86 -7.61 -16.09 12.32
N THR A 87 -6.82 -16.57 13.27
CA THR A 87 -7.33 -17.49 14.29
C THR A 87 -8.24 -16.71 15.22
N LYS A 88 -9.44 -17.24 15.51
CA LYS A 88 -10.30 -16.67 16.55
C LYS A 88 -9.59 -16.87 17.89
N SER A 89 -9.02 -15.81 18.44
CA SER A 89 -8.60 -15.71 19.85
C SER A 89 -9.81 -15.46 20.73
#